data_AF-A0A6J2XDK5-F1
#
_entry.id   AF-A0A6J2XDK5-F1
#
_cell.length_a   1.000
_cell.length_b   1.000
_cell.length_c   1.000
_cell.angle_alpha   90.00
_cell.angle_beta   90.00
_cell.angle_gamma   90.00
#
_symmetry.space_group_name_H-M   'P 1'
#
loop_
_entity.id
_entity.type
_entity.pdbx_description
1 polymer ?
#
loop_
_entity_poly.entity_id
_entity_poly.type
_entity_poly.pdbx_seq_one_letter_code
_entity_poly.pdbx_strand_id
1 'polypeptide(L)'
;MVTRETLPNALSNIFYSEMQTPEMTNLGQILLANNIEDKLTDSTVSRLSLSHEKLEQMPKMICQEFGADIKILDLSYNNFRNVDFLEYFEELTSLILDRNPINVLETNIPFMPKLELLYLNFCKIDEIFWVESLRYNCPNLKYLSLMGNLVAPSPLNGGSIYDYLRYRLYVISILPKLIHLDDKYITDEERNESKHMFPSPFFHGMFRHTKARLPHYLRTLTEKVGDYFSGGSKVGSSKNTNLVI
;
A
#
# COMPACT_ATOMS: atom_id res chain seq x y z
N MET A 1 -12.24 41.11 -22.13
CA MET A 1 -13.25 40.54 -21.22
C MET A 1 -13.48 39.11 -21.63
N VAL A 2 -12.82 38.16 -20.96
CA VAL A 2 -12.97 36.72 -21.22
C VAL A 2 -13.96 36.20 -20.18
N THR A 3 -15.06 35.66 -20.67
CA THR A 3 -16.19 35.15 -19.90
C THR A 3 -15.77 33.95 -19.04
N ARG A 4 -16.10 34.02 -17.75
CA ARG A 4 -15.91 32.97 -16.74
C ARG A 4 -16.96 31.86 -16.93
N GLU A 5 -16.72 30.91 -17.83
CA GLU A 5 -17.56 29.71 -17.95
C GLU A 5 -16.73 28.47 -18.29
N THR A 6 -16.01 27.92 -17.31
CA THR A 6 -15.58 26.49 -17.32
C THR A 6 -15.50 25.86 -15.92
N LEU A 7 -15.85 26.59 -14.85
CA LEU A 7 -15.87 26.06 -13.48
C LEU A 7 -17.08 25.17 -13.06
N PRO A 8 -18.24 25.11 -13.74
CA PRO A 8 -19.37 24.30 -13.24
C PRO A 8 -19.27 22.80 -13.54
N ASN A 9 -18.67 22.36 -14.65
CA ASN A 9 -18.95 21.01 -15.16
C ASN A 9 -18.31 19.89 -14.32
N ALA A 10 -17.08 20.05 -13.85
CA ALA A 10 -16.42 19.02 -13.04
C ALA A 10 -17.03 18.91 -11.63
N LEU A 11 -17.30 20.06 -10.98
CA LEU A 11 -17.98 20.10 -9.69
C LEU A 11 -19.41 19.60 -9.81
N SER A 12 -20.14 19.97 -10.87
CA SER A 12 -21.48 19.44 -11.10
C SER A 12 -21.46 17.94 -11.33
N ASN A 13 -20.49 17.40 -12.07
CA ASN A 13 -20.41 15.96 -12.31
C ASN A 13 -20.09 15.18 -11.04
N ILE A 14 -19.22 15.70 -10.16
CA ILE A 14 -18.94 15.11 -8.84
C ILE A 14 -20.18 15.22 -7.93
N PHE A 15 -20.82 16.39 -7.88
CA PHE A 15 -22.09 16.58 -7.14
C PHE A 15 -23.21 15.64 -7.66
N TYR A 16 -23.35 15.48 -8.97
CA TYR A 16 -24.37 14.64 -9.60
C TYR A 16 -24.08 13.15 -9.42
N SER A 17 -22.81 12.71 -9.40
CA SER A 17 -22.46 11.32 -9.11
C SER A 17 -22.66 10.98 -7.62
N GLU A 18 -22.32 11.91 -6.72
CA GLU A 18 -22.50 11.74 -5.27
C GLU A 18 -23.97 11.68 -4.85
N MET A 19 -24.88 12.36 -5.56
CA MET A 19 -26.32 12.26 -5.31
C MET A 19 -26.95 10.94 -5.81
N GLN A 20 -26.21 10.11 -6.57
CA GLN A 20 -26.69 8.86 -7.16
C GLN A 20 -26.12 7.58 -6.52
N THR A 21 -25.16 7.67 -5.60
CA THR A 21 -24.63 6.50 -4.88
C THR A 21 -25.29 6.36 -3.49
N PRO A 22 -25.75 5.15 -3.10
CA PRO A 22 -26.31 4.91 -1.77
C PRO A 22 -25.25 4.96 -0.64
N GLU A 23 -23.97 5.09 -0.99
CA GLU A 23 -22.85 5.33 -0.08
C GLU A 23 -22.36 6.76 -0.34
N MET A 24 -22.71 7.72 0.52
CA MET A 24 -22.16 9.07 0.44
C MET A 24 -20.66 9.03 0.73
N THR A 25 -19.85 9.52 -0.20
CA THR A 25 -18.47 9.93 0.07
C THR A 25 -18.46 10.98 1.20
N ASN A 26 -17.43 10.97 2.04
CA ASN A 26 -17.32 11.96 3.13
C ASN A 26 -17.06 13.39 2.57
N LEU A 27 -16.71 13.51 1.29
CA LEU A 27 -16.56 14.80 0.60
C LEU A 27 -17.88 15.56 0.54
N GLY A 28 -18.99 14.90 0.19
CA GLY A 28 -20.32 15.50 0.23
C GLY A 28 -20.71 15.99 1.63
N GLN A 29 -20.34 15.25 2.69
CA GLN A 29 -20.58 15.68 4.09
C GLN A 29 -19.74 16.91 4.47
N ILE A 30 -18.47 16.94 4.10
CA ILE A 30 -17.56 18.07 4.35
C ILE A 30 -18.06 19.33 3.62
N LEU A 31 -18.45 19.21 2.34
CA LEU A 31 -18.95 20.33 1.54
C LEU A 31 -20.33 20.83 2.00
N LEU A 32 -21.22 19.95 2.45
CA LEU A 32 -22.52 20.34 3.01
C LEU A 32 -22.39 21.02 4.36
N ALA A 33 -21.45 20.58 5.20
CA ALA A 33 -21.23 21.15 6.52
C ALA A 33 -20.53 22.52 6.48
N ASN A 34 -19.78 22.85 5.42
CA ASN A 34 -19.30 24.22 5.20
C ASN A 34 -20.43 25.24 4.98
N ASN A 35 -21.68 24.80 4.81
CA ASN A 35 -22.87 25.67 4.76
C ASN A 35 -23.73 25.61 6.04
N ILE A 36 -23.32 24.83 7.06
CA ILE A 36 -24.05 24.68 8.32
C ILE A 36 -23.00 24.77 9.44
N GLU A 37 -22.89 25.96 10.05
CA GLU A 37 -21.88 26.31 11.08
C GLU A 37 -21.87 25.43 12.35
N ASP A 38 -22.72 24.40 12.48
CA ASP A 38 -22.80 23.60 13.69
C ASP A 38 -23.01 22.10 13.40
N LYS A 39 -22.09 21.28 13.95
CA LYS A 39 -22.03 19.80 14.01
C LYS A 39 -21.26 19.04 12.91
N LEU A 40 -19.97 19.33 12.77
CA LEU A 40 -19.01 18.25 12.49
C LEU A 40 -18.22 17.97 13.75
N THR A 41 -18.20 16.70 14.19
CA THR A 41 -17.24 16.25 15.18
C THR A 41 -15.83 16.33 14.57
N ASP A 42 -14.80 16.67 15.35
CA ASP A 42 -13.38 16.75 14.93
C ASP A 42 -12.87 15.49 14.14
N SER A 43 -13.58 14.36 14.31
CA SER A 43 -13.36 13.10 13.59
C SER A 43 -13.85 13.06 12.13
N THR A 44 -14.81 13.89 11.70
CA THR A 44 -15.36 13.86 10.33
C THR A 44 -14.59 14.76 9.37
N VAL A 45 -13.98 15.86 9.85
CA VAL A 45 -13.13 16.75 9.05
C VAL A 45 -11.76 16.11 8.76
N SER A 46 -11.24 15.32 9.70
CA SER A 46 -9.90 14.72 9.59
C SER A 46 -9.82 13.48 8.69
N ARG A 47 -10.94 12.95 8.17
CA ARG A 47 -10.96 11.79 7.27
C ARG A 47 -11.64 12.12 5.95
N LEU A 48 -10.91 12.01 4.85
CA LEU A 48 -11.44 12.14 3.50
C LEU A 48 -11.35 10.79 2.77
N SER A 49 -12.46 10.36 2.16
CA SER A 49 -12.47 9.26 1.21
C SER A 49 -12.97 9.75 -0.14
N LEU A 50 -12.18 9.54 -1.18
CA LEU A 50 -12.50 9.73 -2.59
C LEU A 50 -12.30 8.42 -3.36
N SER A 51 -12.55 7.28 -2.71
CA SER A 51 -12.41 5.97 -3.34
C SER A 51 -13.41 5.80 -4.48
N HIS A 52 -13.04 5.08 -5.54
CA HIS A 52 -13.91 4.77 -6.69
C HIS A 52 -14.36 5.96 -7.57
N GLU A 53 -13.75 7.13 -7.42
CA GLU A 53 -14.09 8.35 -8.16
C GLU A 53 -13.45 8.45 -9.55
N LYS A 54 -12.68 7.44 -9.97
CA LYS A 54 -11.94 7.38 -11.25
C LYS A 54 -10.96 8.54 -11.44
N LEU A 55 -10.47 9.13 -10.36
CA LEU A 55 -9.58 10.29 -10.37
C LEU A 55 -8.21 9.93 -10.93
N GLU A 56 -7.71 10.76 -11.84
CA GLU A 56 -6.31 10.70 -12.33
C GLU A 56 -5.40 11.70 -11.60
N GLN A 57 -5.99 12.76 -11.03
CA GLN A 57 -5.31 13.85 -10.33
C GLN A 57 -6.17 14.32 -9.16
N MET A 58 -5.51 14.84 -8.11
CA MET A 58 -6.21 15.37 -6.95
C MET A 58 -6.82 16.73 -7.30
N PRO A 59 -8.11 16.97 -7.02
CA PRO A 59 -8.70 18.30 -7.20
C PRO A 59 -7.96 19.37 -6.39
N LYS A 60 -7.48 20.43 -7.06
CA LYS A 60 -6.67 21.49 -6.43
C LYS A 60 -7.35 22.15 -5.23
N MET A 61 -8.67 22.32 -5.28
CA MET A 61 -9.44 22.87 -4.17
C MET A 61 -9.32 22.03 -2.90
N ILE A 62 -9.26 20.70 -3.02
CA ILE A 62 -9.12 19.81 -1.86
C ILE A 62 -7.75 20.02 -1.22
N CYS A 63 -6.70 20.09 -2.05
CA CYS A 63 -5.34 20.40 -1.58
C CYS A 63 -5.28 21.75 -0.85
N GLN A 64 -5.91 22.78 -1.41
CA GLN A 64 -5.80 24.16 -0.91
C GLN A 64 -6.66 24.44 0.32
N GLU A 65 -7.88 23.89 0.38
CA GLU A 65 -8.85 24.22 1.42
C GLU A 65 -8.83 23.21 2.58
N PHE A 66 -8.50 21.93 2.32
CA PHE A 66 -8.63 20.86 3.31
C PHE A 66 -7.35 20.08 3.56
N GLY A 67 -6.32 20.22 2.70
CA GLY A 67 -5.10 19.42 2.77
C GLY A 67 -4.45 19.44 4.16
N ALA A 68 -4.36 20.63 4.77
CA ALA A 68 -3.73 20.83 6.07
C ALA A 68 -4.46 20.14 7.24
N ASP A 69 -5.75 19.83 7.13
CA ASP A 69 -6.54 19.28 8.24
C ASP A 69 -6.75 17.76 8.13
N ILE A 70 -6.54 17.19 6.95
CA ILE A 70 -6.81 15.78 6.67
C ILE A 70 -5.71 14.89 7.27
N LYS A 71 -6.13 13.97 8.14
CA LYS A 71 -5.27 12.98 8.81
C LYS A 71 -5.38 11.59 8.18
N ILE A 72 -6.53 11.26 7.61
CA ILE A 72 -6.79 9.96 6.97
C ILE A 72 -7.33 10.20 5.58
N LEU A 73 -6.63 9.67 4.57
CA LEU A 73 -6.97 9.85 3.18
C LEU A 73 -7.10 8.48 2.49
N ASP A 74 -8.28 8.19 1.96
CA ASP A 74 -8.57 7.00 1.16
C ASP A 74 -8.81 7.41 -0.29
N LEU A 75 -7.92 6.96 -1.17
CA LEU A 75 -7.94 7.18 -2.61
C LEU A 75 -7.96 5.87 -3.38
N SER A 76 -8.41 4.79 -2.75
CA SER A 76 -8.44 3.47 -3.35
C SER A 76 -9.34 3.41 -4.61
N TYR A 77 -9.03 2.49 -5.53
CA TYR A 77 -9.79 2.29 -6.77
C TYR A 77 -9.92 3.55 -7.65
N ASN A 78 -8.83 4.28 -7.82
CA ASN A 78 -8.72 5.42 -8.72
C ASN A 78 -7.67 5.15 -9.82
N ASN A 79 -7.29 6.19 -10.56
CA ASN A 79 -6.35 6.13 -11.69
C ASN A 79 -5.09 6.98 -11.44
N PHE A 80 -4.71 7.20 -10.19
CA PHE A 80 -3.50 7.97 -9.85
C PHE A 80 -2.23 7.25 -10.34
N ARG A 81 -1.40 7.96 -11.11
CA ARG A 81 -0.08 7.47 -11.56
C ARG A 81 1.08 7.99 -10.71
N ASN A 82 0.91 9.17 -10.12
CA ASN A 82 1.83 9.81 -9.18
C ASN A 82 1.04 10.35 -7.98
N VAL A 83 1.75 10.79 -6.94
CA VAL A 83 1.15 11.32 -5.71
C VAL A 83 1.83 12.61 -5.23
N ASP A 84 2.26 13.46 -6.17
CA ASP A 84 2.98 14.70 -5.85
C ASP A 84 2.13 15.66 -4.99
N PHE A 85 0.80 15.60 -5.16
CA PHE A 85 -0.16 16.37 -4.37
C PHE A 85 -0.15 16.06 -2.86
N LEU A 86 0.55 15.00 -2.42
CA LEU A 86 0.67 14.69 -0.99
C LEU A 86 1.45 15.76 -0.22
N GLU A 87 2.18 16.65 -0.90
CA GLU A 87 2.86 17.79 -0.26
C GLU A 87 1.90 18.73 0.49
N TYR A 88 0.62 18.75 0.10
CA TYR A 88 -0.41 19.58 0.73
C TYR A 88 -1.01 18.96 2.00
N PHE A 89 -0.69 17.70 2.33
CA PHE A 89 -1.33 16.93 3.40
C PHE A 89 -0.39 16.77 4.61
N GLU A 90 -0.08 17.88 5.28
CA GLU A 90 0.93 17.95 6.34
C GLU A 90 0.59 17.13 7.60
N GLU A 91 -0.71 16.97 7.90
CA GLU A 91 -1.20 16.24 9.07
C GLU A 91 -1.50 14.76 8.79
N LEU A 92 -1.17 14.26 7.60
CA LEU A 92 -1.54 12.92 7.17
C LEU A 92 -0.85 11.83 8.00
N THR A 93 -1.66 10.98 8.63
CA THR A 93 -1.23 9.83 9.43
C THR A 93 -1.54 8.50 8.77
N SER A 94 -2.57 8.44 7.92
CA SER A 94 -3.00 7.23 7.22
C SER A 94 -3.35 7.51 5.76
N LEU A 95 -2.73 6.76 4.86
CA LEU A 95 -2.93 6.88 3.42
C LEU A 95 -3.23 5.52 2.80
N ILE A 96 -4.35 5.43 2.09
CA ILE A 96 -4.78 4.23 1.37
C ILE A 96 -4.84 4.57 -0.12
N LEU A 97 -4.02 3.89 -0.92
CA LEU A 97 -3.87 4.10 -2.36
C LEU A 97 -4.11 2.81 -3.16
N ASP A 98 -4.74 1.82 -2.54
CA ASP A 98 -4.98 0.50 -3.14
C ASP A 98 -5.61 0.61 -4.53
N ARG A 99 -5.15 -0.23 -5.46
CA ARG A 99 -5.64 -0.32 -6.85
C ARG A 99 -5.60 1.00 -7.60
N ASN A 100 -4.46 1.69 -7.50
CA ASN A 100 -4.10 2.75 -8.41
C ASN A 100 -2.94 2.29 -9.32
N PRO A 101 -2.85 2.76 -10.58
CA PRO A 101 -1.76 2.42 -11.49
C PRO A 101 -0.46 3.19 -11.16
N ILE A 102 -0.10 3.30 -9.88
CA ILE A 102 1.08 3.99 -9.38
C ILE A 102 2.34 3.25 -9.84
N ASN A 103 3.23 3.99 -10.50
CA ASN A 103 4.54 3.53 -10.94
C ASN A 103 5.63 4.22 -10.12
N VAL A 104 6.54 3.44 -9.52
CA VAL A 104 7.67 3.94 -8.72
C VAL A 104 8.65 4.83 -9.49
N LEU A 105 8.76 4.67 -10.82
CA LEU A 105 9.59 5.55 -11.65
C LEU A 105 9.00 6.96 -11.78
N GLU A 106 7.69 7.09 -11.63
CA GLU A 106 6.94 8.34 -11.79
C GLU A 106 6.44 8.89 -10.45
N THR A 107 6.71 8.17 -9.35
CA THR A 107 6.13 8.46 -8.04
C THR A 107 7.20 8.68 -6.99
N ASN A 108 7.32 9.93 -6.55
CA ASN A 108 8.09 10.27 -5.38
C ASN A 108 7.14 10.60 -4.22
N ILE A 109 7.26 9.87 -3.13
CA ILE A 109 6.52 10.18 -1.91
C ILE A 109 7.23 11.34 -1.21
N PRO A 110 6.57 12.49 -0.95
CA PRO A 110 7.20 13.62 -0.28
C PRO A 110 7.54 13.29 1.18
N PHE A 111 8.32 14.15 1.83
CA PHE A 111 8.63 13.99 3.24
C PHE A 111 7.35 14.14 4.10
N MET A 112 6.87 13.03 4.64
CA MET A 112 5.66 12.91 5.45
C MET A 112 6.02 12.35 6.84
N PRO A 113 6.47 13.20 7.78
CA PRO A 113 6.96 12.76 9.08
C PRO A 113 5.88 12.18 10.00
N LYS A 114 4.59 12.47 9.75
CA LYS A 114 3.45 12.02 10.56
C LYS A 114 2.81 10.73 10.05
N LEU A 115 3.17 10.27 8.85
CA LEU A 115 2.56 9.11 8.23
C LEU A 115 2.94 7.83 8.99
N GLU A 116 1.92 7.13 9.49
CA GLU A 116 2.07 5.87 10.21
C GLU A 116 1.56 4.67 9.39
N LEU A 117 0.56 4.87 8.54
CA LEU A 117 -0.04 3.84 7.70
C LEU A 117 0.02 4.21 6.21
N LEU A 118 0.54 3.29 5.40
CA LEU A 118 0.59 3.40 3.95
C LEU A 118 0.19 2.08 3.30
N TYR A 119 -0.96 2.06 2.63
CA TYR A 119 -1.41 0.91 1.83
C TYR A 119 -1.35 1.22 0.34
N LEU A 120 -0.70 0.34 -0.40
CA LEU A 120 -0.45 0.45 -1.84
C LEU A 120 -0.73 -0.91 -2.51
N ASN A 121 -1.77 -1.63 -2.07
CA ASN A 121 -2.07 -2.95 -2.57
C ASN A 121 -2.54 -2.92 -4.04
N PHE A 122 -2.19 -3.94 -4.81
CA PHE A 122 -2.59 -4.09 -6.21
C PHE A 122 -2.28 -2.85 -7.07
N CYS A 123 -1.16 -2.19 -6.77
CA CYS A 123 -0.59 -1.14 -7.60
C CYS A 123 0.36 -1.74 -8.66
N LYS A 124 1.17 -0.91 -9.31
CA LYS A 124 2.18 -1.34 -10.30
C LYS A 124 3.61 -1.16 -9.78
N ILE A 125 3.82 -1.46 -8.50
CA ILE A 125 5.14 -1.37 -7.87
C ILE A 125 5.93 -2.64 -8.22
N ASP A 126 7.05 -2.48 -8.91
CA ASP A 126 7.92 -3.57 -9.37
C ASP A 126 9.34 -3.48 -8.80
N GLU A 127 9.78 -2.31 -8.33
CA GLU A 127 11.13 -2.10 -7.81
C GLU A 127 11.21 -2.00 -6.28
N ILE A 128 11.89 -2.97 -5.66
CA ILE A 128 12.02 -3.08 -4.20
C ILE A 128 12.83 -1.95 -3.56
N PHE A 129 13.80 -1.39 -4.28
CA PHE A 129 14.64 -0.31 -3.77
C PHE A 129 13.83 0.97 -3.51
N TRP A 130 12.64 1.12 -4.10
CA TRP A 130 11.76 2.24 -3.81
C TRP A 130 11.37 2.29 -2.33
N VAL A 131 11.31 1.14 -1.64
CA VAL A 131 11.07 1.07 -0.18
C VAL A 131 12.17 1.78 0.62
N GLU A 132 13.40 1.87 0.10
CA GLU A 132 14.47 2.62 0.76
C GLU A 132 14.14 4.12 0.86
N SER A 133 13.42 4.68 -0.12
CA SER A 133 12.97 6.08 -0.07
C SER A 133 11.98 6.33 1.08
N LEU A 134 11.11 5.36 1.38
CA LEU A 134 10.14 5.45 2.48
C LEU A 134 10.83 5.59 3.84
N ARG A 135 12.04 5.06 4.01
CA ARG A 135 12.79 5.21 5.25
C ARG A 135 13.08 6.68 5.57
N TYR A 136 13.38 7.46 4.54
CA TYR A 136 13.72 8.87 4.67
C TYR A 136 12.47 9.74 4.64
N ASN A 137 11.53 9.42 3.75
CA ASN A 137 10.34 10.23 3.52
C ASN A 137 9.25 9.97 4.57
N CYS A 138 9.15 8.77 5.12
CA CYS A 138 8.14 8.37 6.10
C CYS A 138 8.80 7.79 7.38
N PRO A 139 9.57 8.60 8.14
CA PRO A 139 10.40 8.12 9.25
C PRO A 139 9.63 7.52 10.43
N ASN A 140 8.30 7.64 10.48
CA ASN A 140 7.43 7.09 11.53
C ASN A 140 6.45 6.03 11.01
N LEU A 141 6.69 5.48 9.81
CA LEU A 141 5.84 4.45 9.23
C LEU A 141 5.83 3.17 10.10
N LYS A 142 4.63 2.71 10.44
CA LYS A 142 4.35 1.54 11.29
C LYS A 142 3.59 0.44 10.55
N TYR A 143 2.76 0.79 9.59
CA TYR A 143 1.92 -0.14 8.84
C TYR A 143 2.16 0.07 7.35
N LEU A 144 2.63 -0.95 6.67
CA LEU A 144 2.88 -0.93 5.23
C LEU A 144 2.22 -2.16 4.61
N SER A 145 1.52 -1.97 3.49
CA SER A 145 0.98 -3.08 2.71
C SER A 145 1.26 -2.88 1.23
N LEU A 146 1.90 -3.87 0.61
CA LEU A 146 2.29 -3.91 -0.81
C LEU A 146 1.72 -5.14 -1.52
N MET A 147 0.73 -5.82 -0.93
CA MET A 147 0.16 -7.05 -1.46
C MET A 147 -0.32 -6.89 -2.90
N GLY A 148 -0.11 -7.90 -3.74
CA GLY A 148 -0.57 -7.90 -5.13
C GLY A 148 0.25 -7.05 -6.09
N ASN A 149 1.33 -6.41 -5.62
CA ASN A 149 2.35 -5.81 -6.49
C ASN A 149 3.39 -6.85 -6.94
N LEU A 150 4.15 -6.54 -8.01
CA LEU A 150 5.26 -7.39 -8.47
C LEU A 150 6.41 -7.43 -7.47
N VAL A 151 6.62 -6.32 -6.75
CA VAL A 151 7.65 -6.19 -5.70
C VAL A 151 7.42 -7.10 -4.49
N ALA A 152 6.17 -7.49 -4.25
CA ALA A 152 5.74 -8.31 -3.11
C ALA A 152 5.29 -9.69 -3.63
N PRO A 153 6.24 -10.59 -3.95
CA PRO A 153 5.93 -11.91 -4.47
C PRO A 153 5.18 -12.72 -3.42
N SER A 154 4.19 -13.48 -3.87
CA SER A 154 3.38 -14.39 -3.06
C SER A 154 2.95 -15.58 -3.91
N PRO A 155 2.57 -16.72 -3.30
CA PRO A 155 2.00 -17.84 -4.05
C PRO A 155 0.79 -17.46 -4.92
N LEU A 156 0.06 -16.39 -4.53
CA LEU A 156 -1.11 -15.89 -5.25
C LEU A 156 -0.76 -15.13 -6.54
N ASN A 157 0.44 -14.57 -6.66
CA ASN A 157 0.92 -13.89 -7.86
C ASN A 157 2.07 -14.63 -8.56
N GLY A 158 2.22 -15.94 -8.29
CA GLY A 158 3.20 -16.81 -8.94
C GLY A 158 4.60 -16.80 -8.32
N GLY A 159 4.80 -16.10 -7.20
CA GLY A 159 6.04 -16.12 -6.44
C GLY A 159 6.16 -17.33 -5.52
N SER A 160 7.39 -17.73 -5.19
CA SER A 160 7.61 -18.78 -4.19
C SER A 160 7.53 -18.23 -2.76
N ILE A 161 7.32 -19.12 -1.79
CA ILE A 161 7.42 -18.78 -0.36
C ILE A 161 8.81 -18.20 -0.04
N TYR A 162 9.85 -18.67 -0.72
CA TYR A 162 11.22 -18.18 -0.55
C TYR A 162 11.37 -16.72 -0.99
N ASP A 163 10.75 -16.36 -2.12
CA ASP A 163 10.79 -14.99 -2.63
C ASP A 163 10.06 -14.04 -1.66
N TYR A 164 8.88 -14.46 -1.16
CA TYR A 164 8.15 -13.71 -0.15
C TYR A 164 8.97 -13.47 1.12
N LEU A 165 9.60 -14.52 1.66
CA LEU A 165 10.42 -14.40 2.88
C LEU A 165 11.61 -13.45 2.68
N ARG A 166 12.28 -13.54 1.52
CA ARG A 166 13.41 -12.64 1.19
C ARG A 166 12.95 -11.19 1.08
N TYR A 167 11.83 -10.94 0.40
CA TYR A 167 11.18 -9.63 0.32
C TYR A 167 10.87 -9.09 1.72
N ARG A 168 10.19 -9.89 2.54
CA ARG A 168 9.75 -9.50 3.88
C ARG A 168 10.91 -9.11 4.78
N LEU A 169 11.95 -9.95 4.85
CA LEU A 169 13.15 -9.66 5.66
C LEU A 169 13.92 -8.44 5.15
N TYR A 170 13.95 -8.21 3.83
CA TYR A 170 14.55 -7.01 3.26
C TYR A 170 13.78 -5.75 3.67
N VAL A 171 12.45 -5.72 3.53
CA VAL A 171 11.66 -4.54 3.93
C VAL A 171 11.82 -4.24 5.43
N ILE A 172 11.86 -5.28 6.27
CA ILE A 172 12.07 -5.13 7.72
C ILE A 172 13.46 -4.54 8.04
N SER A 173 14.51 -4.91 7.30
CA SER A 173 15.86 -4.35 7.51
C SER A 173 15.94 -2.86 7.14
N ILE A 174 15.14 -2.43 6.15
CA ILE A 174 15.08 -1.04 5.69
C ILE A 174 14.21 -0.16 6.61
N LEU A 175 13.08 -0.70 7.10
CA LEU A 175 12.09 0.04 7.89
C LEU A 175 12.04 -0.47 9.35
N PRO A 176 13.01 -0.10 10.20
CA PRO A 176 13.16 -0.70 11.53
C PRO A 176 12.03 -0.39 12.52
N LYS A 177 11.21 0.65 12.27
CA LYS A 177 10.05 1.01 13.10
C LYS A 177 8.74 0.33 12.66
N LEU A 178 8.76 -0.38 11.52
CA LEU A 178 7.57 -1.01 10.96
C LEU A 178 7.06 -2.10 11.90
N ILE A 179 5.76 -2.10 12.21
CA ILE A 179 5.08 -3.05 13.11
C ILE A 179 4.37 -4.14 12.31
N HIS A 180 3.69 -3.75 11.22
CA HIS A 180 3.04 -4.65 10.29
C HIS A 180 3.56 -4.44 8.88
N LEU A 181 3.85 -5.57 8.22
CA LEU A 181 4.08 -5.61 6.79
C LEU A 181 3.05 -6.56 6.18
N ASP A 182 2.33 -6.07 5.19
CA ASP A 182 1.22 -6.74 4.53
C ASP A 182 0.18 -7.19 5.58
N ASP A 183 -0.24 -8.45 5.54
CA ASP A 183 -1.23 -9.04 6.43
C ASP A 183 -0.67 -9.50 7.79
N LYS A 184 0.63 -9.29 8.07
CA LYS A 184 1.31 -9.92 9.21
C LYS A 184 2.10 -8.98 10.11
N TYR A 185 1.95 -9.19 11.41
CA TYR A 185 2.78 -8.58 12.45
C TYR A 185 4.24 -9.01 12.29
N ILE A 186 5.18 -8.10 12.57
CA ILE A 186 6.62 -8.35 12.50
C ILE A 186 7.14 -8.78 13.88
N THR A 187 7.68 -10.00 13.96
CA THR A 187 8.22 -10.53 15.23
C THR A 187 9.66 -10.10 15.48
N ASP A 188 10.11 -10.22 16.74
CA ASP A 188 11.49 -9.92 17.11
C ASP A 188 12.49 -10.88 16.46
N GLU A 189 12.09 -12.14 16.23
CA GLU A 189 12.89 -13.10 15.45
C GLU A 189 13.07 -12.61 14.01
N GLU A 190 12.01 -12.19 13.33
CA GLU A 190 12.11 -11.64 11.97
C GLU A 190 13.02 -10.40 11.95
N ARG A 191 12.95 -9.54 12.97
CA ARG A 191 13.86 -8.39 13.10
C ARG A 191 15.31 -8.82 13.27
N ASN A 192 15.58 -9.79 14.14
CA ASN A 192 16.94 -10.28 14.34
C ASN A 192 17.50 -10.89 13.05
N GLU A 193 16.69 -11.69 12.36
CA GLU A 193 17.09 -12.34 11.12
C GLU A 193 17.25 -11.38 9.96
N SER A 194 16.41 -10.34 9.87
CA SER A 194 16.60 -9.28 8.89
C SER A 194 17.96 -8.58 9.07
N LYS A 195 18.38 -8.32 10.31
CA LYS A 195 19.70 -7.72 10.60
C LYS A 195 20.85 -8.67 10.29
N HIS A 196 20.70 -9.96 10.56
CA HIS A 196 21.72 -10.97 10.22
C HIS A 196 21.87 -11.15 8.72
N MET A 197 20.77 -11.20 7.98
CA MET A 197 20.76 -11.39 6.53
C MET A 197 21.15 -10.10 5.77
N PHE A 198 20.80 -8.94 6.35
CA PHE A 198 20.98 -7.63 5.74
C PHE A 198 21.61 -6.62 6.73
N PRO A 199 22.91 -6.78 7.06
CA PRO A 199 23.56 -6.06 8.17
C PRO A 199 23.89 -4.59 7.93
N SER A 200 23.76 -4.06 6.70
CA SER A 200 24.00 -2.64 6.43
C SER A 200 23.05 -2.08 5.38
N PRO A 201 22.34 -0.98 5.67
CA PRO A 201 21.58 -0.19 4.70
C PRO A 201 22.38 0.16 3.45
N PHE A 202 23.69 0.41 3.60
CA PHE A 202 24.55 0.96 2.56
C PHE A 202 24.97 -0.06 1.49
N PHE A 203 24.87 -1.36 1.78
CA PHE A 203 25.34 -2.43 0.88
C PHE A 203 24.22 -3.24 0.22
N HIS A 204 22.95 -2.87 0.40
CA HIS A 204 21.81 -3.56 -0.22
C HIS A 204 21.91 -3.66 -1.75
N GLY A 205 22.41 -2.61 -2.41
CA GLY A 205 22.70 -2.61 -3.85
C GLY A 205 23.78 -3.61 -4.29
N MET A 206 24.66 -4.06 -3.38
CA MET A 206 25.71 -5.04 -3.67
C MET A 206 25.19 -6.49 -3.62
N PHE A 207 24.07 -6.72 -2.93
CA PHE A 207 23.37 -8.01 -2.93
C PHE A 207 22.54 -8.26 -4.20
N ARG A 208 22.57 -7.33 -5.18
CA ARG A 208 22.02 -7.47 -6.54
C ARG A 208 22.48 -8.73 -7.27
N HIS A 209 23.68 -9.24 -6.96
CA HIS A 209 24.29 -10.35 -7.70
C HIS A 209 24.57 -11.60 -6.86
N THR A 210 24.32 -11.57 -5.55
CA THR A 210 24.50 -12.75 -4.71
C THR A 210 23.17 -13.48 -4.56
N LYS A 211 23.11 -14.70 -5.10
CA LYS A 211 22.23 -15.78 -4.61
C LYS A 211 22.66 -16.14 -3.18
N ALA A 212 22.56 -15.19 -2.24
CA ALA A 212 22.82 -15.45 -0.84
C ALA A 212 21.84 -16.56 -0.41
N ARG A 213 22.39 -17.74 -0.12
CA ARG A 213 21.62 -18.91 0.33
C ARG A 213 20.93 -18.52 1.64
N LEU A 214 19.62 -18.81 1.74
CA LEU A 214 18.89 -18.61 2.99
C LEU A 214 19.62 -19.33 4.14
N PRO A 215 19.71 -18.70 5.33
CA PRO A 215 20.15 -19.39 6.53
C PRO A 215 19.38 -20.70 6.76
N HIS A 216 20.08 -21.76 7.15
CA HIS A 216 19.56 -23.12 7.18
C HIS A 216 18.28 -23.29 8.06
N TYR A 217 18.10 -22.47 9.09
CA TYR A 217 16.92 -22.55 9.97
C TYR A 217 15.63 -22.03 9.29
N LEU A 218 15.71 -21.06 8.38
CA LEU A 218 14.55 -20.61 7.58
C LEU A 218 14.12 -21.68 6.59
N ARG A 219 15.06 -22.48 6.07
CA ARG A 219 14.73 -23.65 5.23
C ARG A 219 13.86 -24.65 6.00
N THR A 220 14.23 -24.95 7.24
CA THR A 220 13.46 -25.86 8.10
C THR A 220 12.05 -25.34 8.42
N LEU A 221 11.89 -24.02 8.53
CA LEU A 221 10.56 -23.40 8.69
C LEU A 221 9.74 -23.51 7.41
N THR A 222 10.33 -23.29 6.23
CA THR A 222 9.62 -23.47 4.95
C THR A 222 9.18 -24.91 4.71
N GLU A 223 9.99 -25.89 5.11
CA GLU A 223 9.64 -27.32 5.04
C GLU A 223 8.45 -27.63 5.96
N LYS A 224 8.45 -27.14 7.20
CA LYS A 224 7.35 -27.35 8.15
C LYS A 224 6.06 -26.60 7.80
N VAL A 225 6.15 -25.42 7.18
CA VAL A 225 4.97 -24.63 6.77
C VAL A 225 4.35 -25.22 5.50
N GLY A 226 5.15 -25.78 4.59
CA GLY A 226 4.65 -26.54 3.43
C GLY A 226 3.79 -27.74 3.84
N ASP A 227 4.11 -28.38 4.96
CA ASP A 227 3.33 -29.50 5.50
C ASP A 227 2.00 -29.06 6.16
N TYR A 228 1.92 -27.83 6.67
CA TYR A 228 0.69 -27.27 7.25
C TYR A 228 -0.36 -26.91 6.18
N PHE A 229 0.07 -26.54 4.97
CA PHE A 229 -0.83 -26.17 3.87
C PHE A 229 -1.06 -27.29 2.84
N SER A 230 -0.30 -28.39 2.88
CA SER A 230 -0.52 -29.57 2.04
C SER A 230 -1.46 -30.61 2.67
N GLY A 231 -2.00 -30.36 3.87
CA GLY A 231 -2.95 -31.23 4.58
C GLY A 231 -4.38 -31.27 4.01
N GLY A 232 -4.65 -30.63 2.87
CA GLY A 232 -5.99 -30.48 2.31
C GLY A 232 -6.15 -30.99 0.89
N SER A 233 -5.88 -32.27 0.62
CA SER A 233 -6.57 -33.10 -0.40
C SER A 233 -5.97 -34.51 -0.46
N LYS A 234 -6.52 -35.44 0.33
CA LYS A 234 -6.51 -36.86 -0.06
C LYS A 234 -7.74 -37.10 -0.92
N VAL A 235 -7.54 -37.25 -2.24
CA VAL A 235 -8.45 -38.02 -3.09
C VAL A 235 -7.63 -39.18 -3.63
N GLY A 236 -7.97 -40.37 -3.14
CA GLY A 236 -7.41 -41.61 -3.64
C GLY A 236 -7.87 -41.88 -5.06
N SER A 237 -6.99 -42.49 -5.86
CA SER A 237 -7.41 -43.28 -7.01
C SER A 237 -6.71 -44.63 -6.92
N SER A 238 -7.53 -45.64 -6.64
CA SER A 238 -7.19 -47.05 -6.62
C SER A 238 -7.11 -47.57 -8.05
N LYS A 239 -6.01 -48.27 -8.34
CA LYS A 239 -5.85 -49.39 -9.29
C LYS A 239 -6.43 -49.24 -10.70
N ASN A 240 -5.55 -49.34 -11.70
CA ASN A 240 -5.82 -50.32 -12.74
C ASN A 240 -4.53 -51.01 -13.21
N THR A 241 -4.57 -52.33 -13.09
CA THR A 241 -3.63 -53.31 -13.65
C THR A 241 -3.62 -53.23 -15.17
N ASN A 242 -2.45 -53.44 -15.79
CA ASN A 242 -2.33 -54.29 -16.97
C ASN A 242 -0.88 -54.77 -17.14
N LEU A 243 -0.69 -56.07 -16.91
CA LEU A 243 0.38 -56.88 -17.49
C LEU A 243 0.15 -56.97 -19.00
N VAL A 244 1.22 -56.85 -19.79
CA VAL A 244 1.35 -57.61 -21.05
C VAL A 244 2.81 -58.09 -21.15
N ILE A 245 2.91 -59.33 -21.60
CA ILE A 245 4.03 -60.28 -21.65
C ILE A 245 5.21 -59.78 -22.48
#